data_AF-A0A6C0CBB3-F1
#
_entry.id   AF-A0A6C0CBB3-F1
#
_cell.length_a   1.000
_cell.length_b   1.000
_cell.length_c   1.000
_cell.angle_alpha   90.00
_cell.angle_beta   90.00
_cell.angle_gamma   90.00
#
_symmetry.space_group_name_H-M   'P 1'
#
loop_
_entity.id
_entity.type
_entity.pdbx_description
1 polymer ?
#
loop_
_entity_poly.entity_id
_entity_poly.type
_entity_poly.pdbx_seq_one_letter_code
_entity_poly.pdbx_strand_id
1 'polypeptide(L)' 'MNLCKYRDSFGKVGTGVHSLRLFNIAVVDTLLTLLLAYIINSYLKSNLLVIFFLLIILSIAIHKAFCVETTLTKMFFSF' A
#
# COMPACT_ATOMS: atom_id res chain seq x y z
N MET A 1 16.32 -10.66 -2.46
CA MET A 1 16.49 -10.47 -1.00
C MET A 1 15.21 -10.93 -0.31
N ASN A 2 15.27 -11.94 0.56
CA ASN A 2 14.11 -12.72 1.03
C ASN A 2 13.33 -12.01 2.16
N LEU A 3 12.77 -10.82 1.88
CA LEU A 3 11.83 -10.14 2.79
C LEU A 3 10.42 -10.75 2.74
N CYS A 4 10.19 -11.72 1.84
CA CYS A 4 8.96 -12.49 1.77
C CYS A 4 8.60 -13.20 3.09
N LYS A 5 9.59 -13.51 3.95
CA LYS A 5 9.33 -14.07 5.28
C LYS A 5 8.49 -13.14 6.18
N TYR A 6 8.56 -11.83 5.93
CA TYR A 6 7.84 -10.80 6.69
C TYR A 6 6.53 -10.37 6.03
N ARG A 7 6.07 -11.08 4.98
CA ARG A 7 4.84 -10.79 4.25
C ARG A 7 3.62 -10.63 5.17
N ASP A 8 3.55 -11.43 6.23
CA ASP A 8 2.42 -11.44 7.17
C ASP A 8 2.66 -10.58 8.43
N SER A 9 3.72 -9.75 8.46
CA SER A 9 4.04 -8.93 9.65
C SER A 9 2.96 -7.90 9.97
N PHE A 10 2.20 -7.47 8.95
CA PHE A 10 1.05 -6.56 9.10
C PHE A 10 -0.29 -7.31 9.15
N GLY A 11 -0.25 -8.63 9.38
CA GLY A 11 -1.41 -9.52 9.36
C GLY A 11 -1.47 -10.36 8.09
N LYS A 12 -2.13 -11.52 8.19
CA LYS A 12 -2.20 -12.48 7.09
C LYS A 12 -3.14 -11.97 6.00
N VAL A 13 -2.65 -11.90 4.77
CA VAL A 13 -3.40 -11.38 3.61
C VAL A 13 -4.72 -12.14 3.45
N GLY A 14 -5.84 -11.42 3.36
CA GLY A 14 -7.18 -12.01 3.22
C GLY A 14 -7.88 -12.40 4.52
N THR A 15 -7.24 -12.18 5.68
CA THR A 15 -7.84 -12.40 7.01
C THR A 15 -8.04 -11.08 7.76
N GLY A 16 -9.11 -10.99 8.56
CA GLY A 16 -9.39 -9.82 9.41
C GLY A 16 -9.53 -8.50 8.64
N VAL A 17 -8.90 -7.44 9.15
CA VAL A 17 -8.92 -6.08 8.56
C VAL A 17 -8.28 -6.01 7.17
N HIS A 18 -7.41 -6.96 6.82
CA HIS A 18 -6.81 -7.07 5.49
C HIS A 18 -7.68 -7.88 4.50
N SER A 19 -8.81 -8.42 4.96
CA SER A 19 -9.85 -8.99 4.08
C SER A 19 -10.74 -7.91 3.45
N LEU A 20 -10.76 -6.70 4.03
CA LEU A 20 -11.50 -5.55 3.52
C LEU A 20 -10.82 -4.97 2.27
N ARG A 21 -11.06 -5.64 1.14
CA ARG A 21 -10.72 -5.17 -0.20
C ARG A 21 -12.00 -4.75 -0.91
N LEU A 22 -12.24 -3.44 -1.03
CA LEU A 22 -13.24 -2.91 -1.96
C LEU A 22 -12.59 -2.80 -3.33
N PHE A 23 -13.19 -3.40 -4.36
CA PHE A 23 -12.67 -3.39 -5.74
C PHE A 23 -11.20 -3.87 -5.84
N ASN A 24 -10.80 -4.84 -5.01
CA ASN A 24 -9.43 -5.37 -4.99
C ASN A 24 -8.37 -4.34 -4.51
N ILE A 25 -8.76 -3.17 -4.01
CA ILE A 25 -7.86 -2.19 -3.42
C ILE A 25 -7.91 -2.37 -1.90
N ALA A 26 -6.75 -2.41 -1.25
CA ALA A 26 -6.67 -2.46 0.19
C ALA A 26 -7.09 -1.08 0.75
N VAL A 27 -8.32 -1.02 1.28
CA VAL A 27 -8.97 0.22 1.73
C VAL A 27 -8.22 0.81 2.93
N VAL A 28 -7.71 -0.07 3.79
CA VAL A 28 -6.92 0.30 4.95
C VAL A 28 -5.62 1.00 4.51
N ASP A 29 -4.91 0.43 3.53
CA ASP A 29 -3.68 0.99 2.99
C ASP A 29 -3.92 2.35 2.32
N THR A 30 -4.99 2.51 1.53
CA THR A 30 -5.27 3.81 0.89
C THR A 30 -5.69 4.88 1.89
N LEU A 31 -6.51 4.54 2.89
CA LEU A 31 -6.85 5.44 3.99
C LEU A 31 -5.61 5.83 4.80
N LEU A 32 -4.75 4.88 5.12
CA LEU A 32 -3.51 5.15 5.86
C LEU A 32 -2.56 6.04 5.04
N THR A 33 -2.44 5.79 3.74
CA THR A 33 -1.62 6.61 2.83
C THR A 33 -2.18 8.03 2.70
N LEU A 34 -3.51 8.18 2.68
CA LEU A 34 -4.18 9.49 2.67
C LEU A 34 -3.97 10.24 4.00
N LEU A 35 -4.10 9.55 5.13
CA LEU A 35 -3.85 10.12 6.46
C LEU A 35 -2.39 10.58 6.57
N LEU A 36 -1.44 9.74 6.13
CA LEU A 36 -0.02 10.07 6.15
C LEU A 36 0.30 11.25 5.22
N ALA A 37 -0.30 11.29 4.03
CA ALA A 37 -0.17 12.43 3.11
C ALA A 37 -0.68 13.73 3.75
N TYR A 38 -1.80 13.68 4.48
CA TYR A 38 -2.34 14.84 5.20
C TYR A 38 -1.40 15.32 6.31
N ILE A 39 -0.83 14.41 7.10
CA ILE A 39 0.14 14.73 8.15
C ILE A 39 1.38 15.37 7.53
N ILE A 40 1.98 14.76 6.50
CA ILE A 40 3.17 15.31 5.83
C ILE A 40 2.87 16.67 5.20
N ASN A 41 1.68 16.83 4.61
CA ASN A 41 1.25 18.09 4.04
C ASN A 41 1.12 19.20 5.09
N SER A 42 0.70 18.87 6.31
CA SER A 42 0.62 19.82 7.43
C SER A 42 1.99 20.42 7.77
N TYR A 43 3.06 19.63 7.67
CA TYR A 43 4.44 20.10 7.88
C TYR A 43 5.04 20.81 6.66
N LEU A 44 4.86 20.28 5.45
CA LEU A 44 5.50 20.81 4.23
C LEU A 44 4.70 21.93 3.53
N LYS A 45 3.44 22.17 3.92
CA LYS A 45 2.49 23.11 3.27
C LYS A 45 2.53 23.06 1.73
N SER A 46 2.64 21.87 1.19
CA SER A 46 2.81 21.64 -0.26
C SER A 46 1.50 21.18 -0.89
N ASN A 47 1.57 20.68 -2.13
CA ASN A 47 0.40 20.12 -2.79
C ASN A 47 0.15 18.69 -2.26
N LEU A 48 -0.95 18.51 -1.52
CA LEU A 48 -1.36 17.22 -0.94
C LEU A 48 -1.42 16.12 -2.00
N LEU A 49 -1.92 16.44 -3.20
CA LEU A 49 -2.00 15.50 -4.32
C LEU A 49 -0.61 14.98 -4.75
N VAL A 50 0.41 15.85 -4.79
CA VAL A 50 1.77 15.46 -5.19
C VAL A 50 2.37 14.51 -4.16
N ILE A 51 2.23 14.83 -2.87
CA ILE A 51 2.69 13.98 -1.76
C ILE A 51 1.99 12.63 -1.79
N PHE A 52 0.68 12.61 -2.00
CA PHE A 52 -0.12 11.40 -2.08
C PHE A 52 0.33 10.49 -3.23
N PHE A 53 0.54 11.04 -4.43
CA PHE A 53 1.04 10.26 -5.57
C PHE A 53 2.43 9.66 -5.30
N LEU A 54 3.33 10.42 -4.68
CA LEU A 54 4.67 9.96 -4.30
C LEU A 54 4.61 8.81 -3.28
N LEU A 55 3.74 8.93 -2.27
CA LEU A 55 3.51 7.89 -1.26
C LEU A 55 2.87 6.63 -1.83
N ILE A 56 1.94 6.76 -2.80
CA ILE A 56 1.35 5.61 -3.50
C ILE A 56 2.44 4.82 -4.23
N ILE A 57 3.33 5.49 -4.97
CA ILE A 57 4.43 4.85 -5.70
C ILE A 57 5.36 4.12 -4.72
N LEU A 58 5.73 4.80 -3.63
CA LEU A 58 6.56 4.20 -2.58
C LEU A 58 5.88 2.99 -1.93
N SER A 59 4.58 3.09 -1.64
CA SER A 59 3.79 2.02 -1.06
C SER A 59 3.74 0.78 -1.98
N ILE A 60 3.59 0.97 -3.30
CA ILE A 60 3.65 -0.14 -4.27
C ILE A 60 5.03 -0.81 -4.25
N ALA A 61 6.11 -0.05 -4.19
CA ALA A 61 7.47 -0.59 -4.12
C ALA A 61 7.70 -1.41 -2.84
N ILE A 62 7.22 -0.92 -1.69
CA ILE A 62 7.29 -1.61 -0.41
C ILE A 62 6.51 -2.93 -0.46
N HIS A 63 5.26 -2.92 -0.94
CA HIS A 63 4.47 -4.14 -1.06
C HIS A 63 5.13 -5.20 -1.94
N LYS A 64 5.76 -4.78 -3.04
CA LYS A 64 6.52 -5.68 -3.91
C LYS A 64 7.78 -6.21 -3.23
N ALA A 65 8.47 -5.40 -2.42
CA ALA A 65 9.62 -5.84 -1.63
C ALA A 65 9.24 -6.88 -0.57
N PHE A 66 8.06 -6.76 0.06
CA PHE A 66 7.52 -7.74 1.01
C PHE A 66 6.86 -8.96 0.34
N CYS A 67 6.92 -9.09 -0.99
CA CYS A 67 6.30 -10.16 -1.75
C CYS A 67 4.79 -10.27 -1.49
N VAL A 68 4.13 -9.14 -1.19
CA VAL A 68 2.69 -9.06 -1.03
C VAL A 68 2.08 -8.82 -2.40
N GLU A 69 1.26 -9.77 -2.85
CA GLU A 69 0.52 -9.62 -4.10
C GLU A 69 -0.55 -8.52 -3.96
N THR A 70 -0.22 -7.36 -4.53
CA THR A 70 -1.19 -6.32 -4.85
C THR A 70 -1.93 -6.68 -6.13
N THR A 71 -3.13 -6.14 -6.32
CA THR A 71 -3.94 -6.36 -7.53
C THR A 71 -3.20 -6.04 -8.81
N LEU A 72 -2.34 -5.01 -8.78
CA LEU A 72 -1.45 -4.67 -9.90
C LEU A 72 -0.43 -5.78 -10.21
N THR A 73 0.06 -6.51 -9.20
CA THR A 73 0.98 -7.63 -9.39
C THR A 73 0.26 -8.83 -9.99
N LYS A 74 -0.96 -9.14 -9.55
CA LYS A 74 -1.78 -10.21 -10.14
C LYS A 74 -2.20 -9.94 -11.59
N MET A 75 -2.42 -8.68 -11.94
CA MET A 75 -2.75 -8.30 -13.32
C MET A 75 -1.54 -8.41 -14.27
N PHE A 76 -0.32 -8.29 -13.75
CA PHE A 76 0.91 -8.29 -14.57
C PHE A 76 1.64 -9.64 -14.62
N PHE A 77 1.35 -10.57 -13.68
CA PHE A 77 2.01 -11.89 -13.59
C PHE A 77 1.10 -13.07 -13.97
N SER A 78 -0.10 -12.78 -14.50
CA SER A 78 -0.97 -13.76 -15.15
C SER A 78 -0.85 -13.64 -16.67
N PHE A 79 0.33 -13.96 -17.21
CA PHE A 79 0.52 -14.34 -18.61
C PHE A 79 1.51 -15.51 -18.65
#